data_AF-Q6G9H0-F1
#
_entry.id   AF-Q6G9H0-F1
#
_cell.length_a   1.000
_cell.length_b   1.000
_cell.length_c   1.000
_cell.angle_alpha   90.00
_cell.angle_beta   90.00
_cell.angle_gamma   90.00
#
_symmetry.space_group_name_H-M   'P 1'
#
loop_
_entity.id
_entity.type
_entity.pdbx_description
1 polymer ?
#
loop_
_entity_poly.entity_id
_entity_poly.type
_entity_poly.pdbx_seq_one_letter_code
_entity_poly.pdbx_strand_id
1 'polypeptide(L)'
;MALDKDIVGSIEFLEVVGLQGSTYLLKGPNGENVKLNQSEMNDDDELEVGEEYSFFIYPNRSGELFATQNMPDITKDKYDFAKVLKTDRDGARIDVGLPREVLVPWEDLPKVKSLWPQPGDHLLVTLRIDRENHMYGRLASESVVENMFTPVHDDNLKNEVIEAKPYRVLRIGSFLLSESGYKIFVHESERKAEPRLGESVQVRIIGHNDKGELNGSFLPLAHERLDDDGQVIFDLLVEYDGELPFWDKSSPEAIKEVFNMSKGSFKRAIGHLYKQKIINIETGKITLTKKGWSRMDSKE
;
A
#
# COMPACT_ATOMS: atom_id res chain seq x y z
N MET A 1 38.60 -8.28 -18.46
CA MET A 1 37.51 -7.55 -19.15
C MET A 1 36.16 -7.72 -18.43
N ALA A 2 36.13 -7.74 -17.09
CA ALA A 2 34.89 -7.90 -16.31
C ALA A 2 34.90 -7.13 -14.97
N LEU A 3 35.79 -6.14 -14.81
CA LEU A 3 35.91 -5.38 -13.55
C LEU A 3 35.04 -4.10 -13.54
N ASP A 4 34.74 -3.50 -14.69
CA ASP A 4 34.00 -2.23 -14.81
C ASP A 4 32.52 -2.25 -14.39
N LYS A 5 32.01 -3.35 -13.81
CA LYS A 5 30.56 -3.63 -13.75
C LYS A 5 29.92 -3.55 -12.37
N ASP A 6 30.69 -3.38 -11.29
CA ASP A 6 30.14 -3.55 -9.94
C ASP A 6 29.62 -2.25 -9.31
N ILE A 7 30.14 -1.09 -9.75
CA ILE A 7 29.90 0.19 -9.07
C ILE A 7 28.52 0.82 -9.32
N VAL A 8 27.76 0.32 -10.30
CA VAL A 8 26.45 0.92 -10.62
C VAL A 8 25.51 0.66 -9.46
N GLY A 9 24.79 1.65 -8.93
CA GLY A 9 23.85 1.50 -7.81
C GLY A 9 24.50 1.35 -6.43
N SER A 10 25.80 1.62 -6.31
CA SER A 10 26.52 1.78 -5.03
C SER A 10 26.93 3.24 -4.83
N ILE A 11 27.39 3.53 -3.61
CA ILE A 11 28.04 4.79 -3.26
C ILE A 11 29.55 4.55 -3.34
N GLU A 12 30.24 5.28 -4.19
CA GLU A 12 31.70 5.18 -4.35
C GLU A 12 32.36 6.55 -4.25
N PHE A 13 33.64 6.55 -3.91
CA PHE A 13 34.48 7.73 -4.05
C PHE A 13 34.93 7.86 -5.52
N LEU A 14 34.69 9.02 -6.11
CA LEU A 14 35.03 9.33 -7.49
C LEU A 14 35.98 10.53 -7.56
N GLU A 15 37.08 10.37 -8.31
CA GLU A 15 38.05 11.44 -8.57
C GLU A 15 37.48 12.41 -9.61
N VAL A 16 37.53 13.71 -9.32
CA VAL A 16 37.13 14.77 -10.27
C VAL A 16 38.25 14.99 -11.29
N VAL A 17 38.05 14.56 -12.53
CA VAL A 17 39.04 14.68 -13.61
C VAL A 17 39.01 16.05 -14.28
N GLY A 18 37.83 16.67 -14.33
CA GLY A 18 37.66 17.98 -14.96
C GLY A 18 36.21 18.37 -15.17
N LEU A 19 36.00 19.56 -15.72
CA LEU A 19 34.69 20.09 -16.08
C LEU A 19 34.65 20.33 -17.60
N GLN A 20 33.68 19.72 -18.28
CA GLN A 20 33.44 19.93 -19.70
C GLN A 20 32.05 20.54 -19.91
N GLY A 21 32.00 21.86 -20.17
CA GLY A 21 30.74 22.59 -20.21
C GLY A 21 30.10 22.63 -18.82
N SER A 22 28.89 22.06 -18.68
CA SER A 22 28.15 21.96 -17.41
C SER A 22 28.14 20.54 -16.84
N THR A 23 29.12 19.70 -17.21
CA THR A 23 29.22 18.31 -16.77
C THR A 23 30.62 18.03 -16.22
N TYR A 24 30.69 17.64 -14.96
CA TYR A 24 31.90 17.11 -14.34
C TYR A 24 32.18 15.71 -14.88
N LEU A 25 33.44 15.47 -15.21
CA LEU A 25 33.98 14.17 -15.57
C LEU A 25 34.62 13.57 -14.33
N LEU A 26 34.10 12.44 -13.90
CA LEU A 26 34.51 11.73 -12.70
C LEU A 26 35.09 10.38 -13.08
N LYS A 27 36.03 9.89 -12.28
CA LYS A 27 36.68 8.59 -12.48
C LYS A 27 36.41 7.66 -11.30
N GLY A 28 35.86 6.49 -11.61
CA GLY A 28 35.58 5.44 -10.63
C GLY A 28 36.82 4.67 -10.16
N PRO A 29 36.67 3.86 -9.10
CA PRO A 29 37.78 3.13 -8.47
C PRO A 29 38.47 2.13 -9.41
N ASN A 30 37.79 1.63 -10.45
CA ASN A 30 38.39 0.74 -11.46
C ASN A 30 38.68 1.46 -12.79
N GLY A 31 38.60 2.80 -12.82
CA GLY A 31 38.83 3.61 -14.00
C GLY A 31 37.60 3.86 -14.88
N GLU A 32 36.40 3.58 -14.37
CA GLU A 32 35.14 3.85 -15.05
C GLU A 32 34.93 5.35 -15.26
N ASN A 33 34.41 5.75 -16.42
CA ASN A 33 34.05 7.14 -16.67
C ASN A 33 32.62 7.39 -16.18
N VAL A 34 32.48 8.32 -15.23
CA VAL A 34 31.19 8.72 -14.65
C VAL A 34 30.99 10.22 -14.88
N LYS A 35 29.75 10.64 -15.13
CA LYS A 35 29.40 12.05 -15.38
C LYS A 35 28.56 12.61 -14.24
N LEU A 36 28.74 13.86 -13.86
CA LEU A 36 27.84 14.56 -12.94
C LEU A 36 27.38 15.87 -13.61
N ASN A 37 26.07 16.06 -13.73
CA ASN A 37 25.53 17.32 -14.23
C ASN A 37 25.64 18.36 -13.13
N GLN A 38 26.18 19.53 -13.45
CA GLN A 38 26.35 20.63 -12.49
C GLN A 38 25.01 21.09 -11.88
N SER A 39 23.90 20.90 -12.58
CA SER A 39 22.55 21.18 -12.06
C SER A 39 22.10 20.25 -10.92
N GLU A 40 22.78 19.13 -10.71
CA GLU A 40 22.51 18.16 -9.65
C GLU A 40 23.42 18.36 -8.44
N MET A 41 24.27 19.39 -8.46
CA MET A 41 25.09 19.75 -7.32
C MET A 41 24.31 20.62 -6.34
N ASN A 42 24.63 20.47 -5.05
CA ASN A 42 24.16 21.42 -4.05
C ASN A 42 24.81 22.78 -4.29
N ASP A 43 24.05 23.86 -4.11
CA ASP A 43 24.51 25.23 -4.38
C ASP A 43 25.75 25.65 -3.56
N ASP A 44 25.98 25.01 -2.41
CA ASP A 44 27.10 25.27 -1.49
C ASP A 44 28.34 24.39 -1.76
N ASP A 45 28.23 23.39 -2.63
CA ASP A 45 29.33 22.47 -2.92
C ASP A 45 30.11 22.91 -4.15
N GLU A 46 31.43 22.97 -4.05
CA GLU A 46 32.35 23.13 -5.18
C GLU A 46 33.24 21.90 -5.28
N LEU A 47 33.29 21.28 -6.46
CA LEU A 47 34.15 20.12 -6.71
C LEU A 47 35.49 20.59 -7.27
N GLU A 48 36.58 20.23 -6.59
CA GLU A 48 37.94 20.52 -7.02
C GLU A 48 38.52 19.40 -7.89
N VAL A 49 39.17 19.78 -8.99
CA VAL A 49 39.82 18.81 -9.89
C VAL A 49 40.99 18.15 -9.17
N GLY A 50 41.01 16.82 -9.16
CA GLY A 50 41.98 15.97 -8.48
C GLY A 50 41.57 15.51 -7.09
N GLU A 51 40.45 16.01 -6.55
CA GLU A 51 39.88 15.53 -5.30
C GLU A 51 38.87 14.38 -5.52
N GLU A 52 38.67 13.57 -4.48
CA GLU A 52 37.72 12.46 -4.46
C GLU A 52 36.53 12.79 -3.57
N TYR A 53 35.32 12.56 -4.08
CA TYR A 53 34.08 12.77 -3.34
C TYR A 53 33.18 11.54 -3.46
N SER A 54 32.36 11.29 -2.44
CA SER A 54 31.40 10.19 -2.44
C SER A 54 30.16 10.54 -3.25
N PHE A 55 29.80 9.70 -4.21
CA PHE A 55 28.57 9.86 -5.01
C PHE A 55 27.83 8.55 -5.13
N PHE A 56 26.50 8.63 -5.27
CA PHE A 56 25.71 7.50 -5.74
C PHE A 56 25.77 7.40 -7.26
N ILE A 57 26.11 6.22 -7.78
CA ILE A 57 26.28 6.00 -9.22
C ILE A 57 25.01 5.38 -9.79
N TYR A 58 24.51 5.93 -10.88
CA TYR A 58 23.35 5.39 -11.60
C TYR A 58 23.57 5.47 -13.11
N PRO A 59 23.01 4.52 -13.88
CA PRO A 59 23.06 4.60 -15.33
C PRO A 59 22.00 5.59 -15.81
N ASN A 60 22.26 6.34 -16.87
CA ASN A 60 21.23 7.09 -17.59
C ASN A 60 20.44 6.14 -18.52
N ARG A 61 19.58 6.70 -19.39
CA ARG A 61 18.77 5.89 -20.33
C ARG A 61 19.61 5.23 -21.45
N SER A 62 20.81 5.73 -21.76
CA SER A 62 21.74 5.15 -22.74
C SER A 62 22.75 4.17 -22.11
N GLY A 63 22.71 3.96 -20.79
CA GLY A 63 23.63 3.09 -20.06
C GLY A 63 24.96 3.77 -19.67
N GLU A 64 25.12 5.06 -19.95
CA GLU A 64 26.27 5.84 -19.45
C GLU A 64 26.13 6.07 -17.94
N LEU A 65 27.25 6.03 -17.23
CA LEU A 65 27.26 6.21 -15.78
C LEU A 65 27.18 7.69 -15.42
N PHE A 66 26.25 7.98 -14.53
CA PHE A 66 26.08 9.28 -13.91
C PHE A 66 26.23 9.15 -12.39
N ALA A 67 26.63 10.25 -11.76
CA ALA A 67 26.71 10.40 -10.32
C ALA A 67 25.68 11.41 -9.84
N THR A 68 25.25 11.29 -8.60
CA THR A 68 24.50 12.32 -7.89
C THR A 68 25.01 12.44 -6.45
N GLN A 69 24.96 13.66 -5.91
CA GLN A 69 25.19 13.93 -4.48
C GLN A 69 23.98 13.53 -3.63
N ASN A 70 22.79 13.41 -4.23
CA ASN A 70 21.60 12.99 -3.53
C ASN A 70 21.68 11.49 -3.25
N MET A 71 21.95 11.13 -1.98
CA MET A 71 22.04 9.74 -1.55
C MET A 71 20.62 9.17 -1.45
N PRO A 72 20.25 8.22 -2.33
CA PRO A 72 18.89 7.69 -2.34
C PRO A 72 18.64 6.85 -1.08
N ASP A 73 17.42 6.89 -0.56
CA ASP A 73 17.00 6.02 0.52
C ASP A 73 16.96 4.54 0.13
N ILE A 74 16.85 4.27 -1.18
CA ILE A 74 16.77 2.93 -1.76
C ILE A 74 18.07 2.65 -2.52
N THR A 75 18.75 1.56 -2.17
CA THR A 75 19.97 1.10 -2.85
C THR A 75 19.75 -0.33 -3.36
N LYS A 76 20.80 -1.03 -3.81
CA LYS A 76 20.72 -2.48 -4.11
C LYS A 76 20.42 -3.33 -2.86
N ASP A 77 20.86 -2.87 -1.70
CA ASP A 77 20.83 -3.63 -0.44
C ASP A 77 19.81 -3.08 0.57
N LYS A 78 19.35 -1.84 0.38
CA LYS A 78 18.36 -1.19 1.23
C LYS A 78 17.01 -1.10 0.53
N TYR A 79 15.98 -1.61 1.20
CA TYR A 79 14.59 -1.49 0.78
C TYR A 79 13.94 -0.27 1.42
N ASP A 80 13.12 0.43 0.66
CA ASP A 80 12.25 1.50 1.17
C ASP A 80 11.00 1.67 0.29
N PHE A 81 10.06 2.50 0.75
CA PHE A 81 8.85 2.86 0.02
C PHE A 81 9.13 3.92 -1.04
N ALA A 82 8.96 3.56 -2.31
CA ALA A 82 9.08 4.47 -3.44
C ALA A 82 7.72 4.92 -3.95
N LYS A 83 7.55 6.23 -4.16
CA LYS A 83 6.29 6.81 -4.67
C LYS A 83 6.09 6.45 -6.14
N VAL A 84 4.90 6.00 -6.50
CA VAL A 84 4.51 5.69 -7.87
C VAL A 84 4.15 6.98 -8.59
N LEU A 85 4.84 7.26 -9.70
CA LEU A 85 4.64 8.44 -10.55
C LEU A 85 3.60 8.16 -11.64
N LYS A 86 3.69 6.98 -12.26
CA LYS A 86 2.76 6.52 -13.29
C LYS A 86 2.76 4.99 -13.38
N THR A 87 1.65 4.45 -13.85
CA THR A 87 1.50 3.02 -14.14
C THR A 87 0.96 2.86 -15.55
N ASP A 88 1.64 2.06 -16.37
CA ASP A 88 1.28 1.79 -17.75
C ASP A 88 1.58 0.32 -18.11
N ARG A 89 1.39 -0.09 -19.36
CA ARG A 89 1.58 -1.49 -19.78
C ARG A 89 2.96 -2.09 -19.48
N ASP A 90 4.00 -1.27 -19.32
CA ASP A 90 5.36 -1.73 -19.04
C ASP A 90 5.57 -2.00 -17.54
N GLY A 91 4.72 -1.45 -16.67
CA GLY A 91 4.77 -1.60 -15.21
C GLY A 91 4.51 -0.29 -14.47
N ALA A 92 5.11 -0.16 -13.28
CA ALA A 92 4.98 1.02 -12.43
C ALA A 92 6.29 1.80 -12.39
N ARG A 93 6.23 3.10 -12.65
CA ARG A 93 7.40 3.99 -12.64
C ARG A 93 7.41 4.73 -11.32
N ILE A 94 8.51 4.61 -10.60
CA ILE A 94 8.67 5.05 -9.22
C ILE A 94 9.75 6.12 -9.10
N ASP A 95 9.58 6.96 -8.10
CA ASP A 95 10.58 7.91 -7.62
C ASP A 95 11.38 7.27 -6.49
N VAL A 96 12.69 7.18 -6.68
CA VAL A 96 13.66 6.62 -5.72
C VAL A 96 14.68 7.67 -5.27
N GLY A 97 14.41 8.96 -5.52
CA GLY A 97 15.34 10.06 -5.21
C GLY A 97 16.46 10.26 -6.23
N LEU A 98 16.42 9.54 -7.36
CA LEU A 98 17.38 9.73 -8.44
C LEU A 98 16.85 10.75 -9.47
N PRO A 99 17.73 11.42 -10.24
CA PRO A 99 17.34 12.33 -11.34
C PRO A 99 16.65 11.64 -12.53
N ARG A 100 16.08 10.45 -12.32
CA ARG A 100 15.30 9.67 -13.27
C ARG A 100 14.30 8.77 -12.55
N GLU A 101 13.18 8.51 -13.21
CA GLU A 101 12.24 7.46 -12.79
C GLU A 101 12.84 6.06 -12.99
N VAL A 102 12.51 5.15 -12.08
CA VAL A 102 12.89 3.73 -12.13
C VAL A 102 11.65 2.89 -12.42
N LEU A 103 11.78 1.86 -13.26
CA LEU A 103 10.67 0.97 -13.61
C LEU A 103 10.65 -0.26 -12.71
N VAL A 104 9.52 -0.50 -12.04
CA VAL A 104 9.12 -1.83 -11.57
C VAL A 104 8.40 -2.53 -12.73
N PRO A 105 9.00 -3.56 -13.36
CA PRO A 105 8.42 -4.19 -14.54
C PRO A 105 7.07 -4.85 -14.24
N TRP A 106 6.19 -4.92 -15.24
CA TRP A 106 4.86 -5.54 -15.11
C TRP A 106 4.93 -7.01 -14.64
N GLU A 107 6.03 -7.72 -14.90
CA GLU A 107 6.27 -9.10 -14.47
C GLU A 107 6.34 -9.23 -12.94
N ASP A 108 6.76 -8.18 -12.24
CA ASP A 108 6.84 -8.15 -10.78
C ASP A 108 5.49 -7.72 -10.16
N LEU A 109 4.59 -7.11 -10.95
CA LEU A 109 3.27 -6.64 -10.48
C LEU A 109 2.23 -7.79 -10.40
N PRO A 110 1.13 -7.60 -9.64
CA PRO A 110 0.05 -8.57 -9.58
C PRO A 110 -0.51 -8.89 -10.97
N LYS A 111 -0.88 -10.15 -11.23
CA LYS A 111 -1.48 -10.54 -12.52
C LYS A 111 -2.80 -9.81 -12.83
N VAL A 112 -3.54 -9.43 -11.78
CA VAL A 112 -4.81 -8.72 -11.90
C VAL A 112 -4.53 -7.22 -11.94
N LYS A 113 -4.79 -6.58 -13.09
CA LYS A 113 -4.50 -5.16 -13.32
C LYS A 113 -5.23 -4.20 -12.37
N SER A 114 -6.40 -4.57 -11.86
CA SER A 114 -7.11 -3.72 -10.88
C SER A 114 -6.38 -3.61 -9.54
N LEU A 115 -5.41 -4.50 -9.27
CA LEU A 115 -4.55 -4.47 -8.08
C LEU A 115 -3.21 -3.76 -8.33
N TRP A 116 -3.01 -3.23 -9.53
CA TRP A 116 -1.80 -2.46 -9.83
C TRP A 116 -1.80 -1.14 -9.07
N PRO A 117 -0.61 -0.68 -8.65
CA PRO A 117 -0.47 0.62 -8.01
C PRO A 117 -0.94 1.74 -8.93
N GLN A 118 -1.46 2.80 -8.33
CA GLN A 118 -1.85 4.05 -8.99
C GLN A 118 -0.85 5.17 -8.66
N PRO A 119 -0.83 6.27 -9.44
CA PRO A 119 -0.02 7.44 -9.09
C PRO A 119 -0.30 7.92 -7.66
N GLY A 120 0.75 8.07 -6.85
CA GLY A 120 0.66 8.43 -5.44
C GLY A 120 0.74 7.26 -4.44
N ASP A 121 0.51 6.02 -4.88
CA ASP A 121 0.76 4.82 -4.07
C ASP A 121 2.27 4.67 -3.80
N HIS A 122 2.66 3.89 -2.78
CA HIS A 122 4.07 3.65 -2.47
C HIS A 122 4.40 2.16 -2.44
N LEU A 123 5.39 1.75 -3.23
CA LEU A 123 5.83 0.37 -3.34
C LEU A 123 7.07 0.15 -2.48
N LEU A 124 7.09 -0.92 -1.69
CA LEU A 124 8.30 -1.34 -0.98
C LEU A 124 9.26 -2.04 -1.97
N VAL A 125 10.37 -1.39 -2.29
CA VAL A 125 11.28 -1.79 -3.38
C VAL A 125 12.76 -1.69 -3.00
N THR A 126 13.58 -2.40 -3.78
CA THR A 126 15.04 -2.23 -3.88
C THR A 126 15.43 -1.94 -5.35
N LEU A 127 16.68 -1.55 -5.59
CA LEU A 127 17.22 -1.43 -6.95
C LEU A 127 17.82 -2.75 -7.44
N ARG A 128 17.45 -3.16 -8.66
CA ARG A 128 18.05 -4.26 -9.41
C ARG A 128 18.70 -3.73 -10.67
N ILE A 129 19.94 -4.15 -10.92
CA ILE A 129 20.67 -3.80 -12.15
C ILE A 129 20.86 -5.05 -12.97
N ASP A 130 20.52 -4.98 -14.26
CA ASP A 130 20.72 -6.10 -15.19
C ASP A 130 22.15 -6.12 -15.79
N ARG A 131 22.40 -7.06 -16.70
CA ARG A 131 23.71 -7.22 -17.34
C ARG A 131 24.05 -6.12 -18.35
N GLU A 132 23.05 -5.35 -18.77
CA GLU A 132 23.12 -4.26 -19.74
C GLU A 132 23.16 -2.89 -19.05
N ASN A 133 23.33 -2.85 -17.72
CA ASN A 133 23.31 -1.65 -16.88
C ASN A 133 21.95 -0.93 -16.87
N HIS A 134 20.85 -1.63 -17.13
CA HIS A 134 19.54 -1.06 -16.87
C HIS A 134 19.17 -1.22 -15.40
N MET A 135 18.72 -0.13 -14.81
CA MET A 135 18.23 -0.06 -13.44
C MET A 135 16.71 -0.24 -13.43
N TYR A 136 16.26 -1.20 -12.63
CA TYR A 136 14.87 -1.53 -12.37
C TYR A 136 14.59 -1.50 -10.88
N GLY A 137 13.34 -1.25 -10.51
CA GLY A 137 12.84 -1.47 -9.16
C GLY A 137 12.43 -2.93 -9.01
N ARG A 138 12.68 -3.50 -7.84
CA ARG A 138 12.27 -4.86 -7.49
C ARG A 138 11.48 -4.82 -6.19
N LEU A 139 10.27 -5.37 -6.19
CA LEU A 139 9.45 -5.45 -4.98
C LEU A 139 10.12 -6.30 -3.89
N ALA A 140 9.90 -5.93 -2.63
CA ALA A 140 10.29 -6.76 -1.49
C ALA A 140 9.59 -8.13 -1.52
N SER A 141 10.35 -9.18 -1.27
CA SER A 141 9.78 -10.51 -1.02
C SER A 141 9.33 -10.63 0.43
N GLU A 142 8.52 -11.65 0.70
CA GLU A 142 8.13 -12.02 2.06
C GLU A 142 9.33 -12.21 2.99
N SER A 143 10.37 -12.89 2.50
CA SER A 143 11.59 -13.13 3.26
C SER A 143 12.35 -11.85 3.60
N VAL A 144 12.24 -10.80 2.79
CA VAL A 144 12.84 -9.50 3.11
C VAL A 144 12.06 -8.86 4.25
N VAL A 145 10.74 -8.81 4.15
CA VAL A 145 9.88 -8.21 5.18
C VAL A 145 9.98 -8.97 6.51
N GLU A 146 10.03 -10.31 6.48
CA GLU A 146 10.23 -11.15 7.67
C GLU A 146 11.53 -10.84 8.44
N ASN A 147 12.57 -10.32 7.77
CA ASN A 147 13.85 -10.00 8.41
C ASN A 147 13.94 -8.54 8.90
N MET A 148 13.02 -7.66 8.50
CA MET A 148 13.10 -6.23 8.81
C MET A 148 11.93 -5.69 9.64
N PHE A 149 10.84 -6.46 9.80
CA PHE A 149 9.67 -5.98 10.55
C PHE A 149 9.95 -5.89 12.05
N THR A 150 9.19 -5.02 12.72
CA THR A 150 9.20 -4.87 14.18
C THR A 150 8.13 -5.77 14.79
N PRO A 151 8.50 -6.80 15.59
CA PRO A 151 7.53 -7.69 16.21
C PRO A 151 6.82 -7.04 17.40
N VAL A 152 5.54 -7.36 17.57
CA VAL A 152 4.70 -6.90 18.69
C VAL A 152 4.10 -8.11 19.41
N HIS A 153 4.42 -8.27 20.69
CA HIS A 153 4.04 -9.44 21.51
C HIS A 153 3.08 -9.08 22.66
N ASP A 154 2.41 -7.94 22.57
CA ASP A 154 1.42 -7.48 23.54
C ASP A 154 0.14 -6.98 22.85
N ASP A 155 -0.89 -6.76 23.66
CA ASP A 155 -2.21 -6.33 23.21
C ASP A 155 -2.32 -4.78 23.11
N ASN A 156 -1.22 -4.02 23.21
CA ASN A 156 -1.27 -2.55 23.27
C ASN A 156 -1.84 -1.91 21.99
N LEU A 157 -1.64 -2.57 20.84
CA LEU A 157 -2.17 -2.09 19.55
C LEU A 157 -3.58 -2.61 19.26
N LYS A 158 -4.19 -3.41 20.13
CA LYS A 158 -5.48 -4.03 19.86
C LYS A 158 -6.60 -2.99 19.77
N ASN A 159 -7.35 -3.02 18.68
CA ASN A 159 -8.36 -2.05 18.26
C ASN A 159 -7.83 -0.68 17.81
N GLU A 160 -6.52 -0.46 17.81
CA GLU A 160 -5.93 0.72 17.17
C GLU A 160 -6.08 0.64 15.66
N VAL A 161 -6.21 1.81 15.04
CA VAL A 161 -6.22 1.97 13.57
C VAL A 161 -4.86 2.49 13.16
N ILE A 162 -4.17 1.71 12.32
CA ILE A 162 -2.82 2.01 11.85
C ILE A 162 -2.87 2.27 10.34
N GLU A 163 -2.12 3.27 9.88
CA GLU A 163 -1.87 3.46 8.46
C GLU A 163 -0.76 2.49 8.00
N ALA A 164 -1.05 1.73 6.95
CA ALA A 164 -0.13 0.75 6.39
C ALA A 164 -0.30 0.65 4.88
N LYS A 165 0.67 0.03 4.21
CA LYS A 165 0.66 -0.13 2.75
C LYS A 165 0.79 -1.60 2.37
N PRO A 166 -0.06 -2.15 1.47
CA PRO A 166 0.10 -3.50 0.98
C PRO A 166 1.40 -3.65 0.21
N TYR A 167 2.33 -4.45 0.72
CA TYR A 167 3.55 -4.84 -0.02
C TYR A 167 3.35 -6.16 -0.78
N ARG A 168 2.31 -6.94 -0.42
CA ARG A 168 1.96 -8.18 -1.09
C ARG A 168 0.46 -8.45 -0.99
N VAL A 169 -0.17 -8.69 -2.13
CA VAL A 169 -1.60 -8.98 -2.24
C VAL A 169 -1.81 -10.39 -2.79
N LEU A 170 -2.54 -11.22 -2.04
CA LEU A 170 -2.86 -12.59 -2.40
C LEU A 170 -4.37 -12.84 -2.20
N ARG A 171 -4.90 -13.91 -2.82
CA ARG A 171 -6.30 -14.30 -2.64
C ARG A 171 -6.67 -14.52 -1.17
N ILE A 172 -5.82 -15.26 -0.44
CA ILE A 172 -6.00 -15.60 0.98
C ILE A 172 -5.99 -14.39 1.93
N GLY A 173 -5.45 -13.25 1.48
CA GLY A 173 -5.27 -12.07 2.31
C GLY A 173 -4.21 -11.11 1.79
N SER A 174 -4.10 -9.97 2.46
CA SER A 174 -3.17 -8.90 2.11
C SER A 174 -2.15 -8.73 3.23
N PHE A 175 -0.87 -8.62 2.84
CA PHE A 175 0.21 -8.31 3.75
C PHE A 175 0.56 -6.84 3.61
N LEU A 176 0.53 -6.15 4.74
CA LEU A 176 0.76 -4.73 4.86
C LEU A 176 2.01 -4.49 5.72
N LEU A 177 2.64 -3.35 5.51
CA LEU A 177 3.70 -2.85 6.36
C LEU A 177 3.38 -1.41 6.74
N SER A 178 3.42 -1.10 8.04
CA SER A 178 3.26 0.27 8.54
C SER A 178 4.57 1.04 8.48
N GLU A 179 4.49 2.37 8.59
CA GLU A 179 5.67 3.23 8.71
C GLU A 179 6.51 2.91 9.95
N SER A 180 5.87 2.50 11.05
CA SER A 180 6.56 2.00 12.25
C SER A 180 7.17 0.60 12.11
N GLY A 181 7.14 0.02 10.90
CA GLY A 181 7.72 -1.30 10.61
C GLY A 181 6.86 -2.48 11.07
N TYR A 182 5.59 -2.28 11.43
CA TYR A 182 4.72 -3.38 11.83
C TYR A 182 4.21 -4.14 10.61
N LYS A 183 4.46 -5.45 10.59
CA LYS A 183 3.90 -6.36 9.59
C LYS A 183 2.48 -6.74 10.00
N ILE A 184 1.51 -6.50 9.11
CA ILE A 184 0.09 -6.73 9.36
C ILE A 184 -0.46 -7.67 8.29
N PHE A 185 -1.18 -8.71 8.71
CA PHE A 185 -1.92 -9.60 7.82
C PHE A 185 -3.43 -9.35 7.93
N VAL A 186 -4.08 -9.12 6.79
CA VAL A 186 -5.55 -9.03 6.69
C VAL A 186 -6.05 -10.24 5.94
N HIS A 187 -6.74 -11.15 6.63
CA HIS A 187 -7.34 -12.34 6.01
C HIS A 187 -8.45 -11.96 5.02
N GLU A 188 -8.70 -12.79 4.02
CA GLU A 188 -9.75 -12.52 3.01
C GLU A 188 -11.15 -12.30 3.60
N SER A 189 -11.46 -12.91 4.75
CA SER A 189 -12.72 -12.72 5.47
C SER A 189 -12.82 -11.39 6.23
N GLU A 190 -11.72 -10.65 6.36
CA GLU A 190 -11.62 -9.40 7.11
C GLU A 190 -11.47 -8.18 6.17
N ARG A 191 -11.85 -8.35 4.89
CA ARG A 191 -11.88 -7.29 3.87
C ARG A 191 -13.11 -7.44 2.95
N LYS A 192 -13.64 -6.33 2.44
CA LYS A 192 -14.71 -6.35 1.41
C LYS A 192 -14.15 -6.57 0.01
N ALA A 193 -13.01 -5.95 -0.26
CA ALA A 193 -12.30 -6.00 -1.54
C ALA A 193 -10.80 -6.12 -1.29
N GLU A 194 -10.07 -6.57 -2.30
CA GLU A 194 -8.62 -6.62 -2.25
C GLU A 194 -8.04 -5.20 -2.41
N PRO A 195 -7.19 -4.71 -1.50
CA PRO A 195 -6.52 -3.42 -1.68
C PRO A 195 -5.51 -3.51 -2.83
N ARG A 196 -5.21 -2.37 -3.45
CA ARG A 196 -4.19 -2.32 -4.51
C ARG A 196 -2.80 -2.39 -3.89
N LEU A 197 -1.83 -2.89 -4.65
CA LEU A 197 -0.45 -2.91 -4.19
C LEU A 197 0.05 -1.47 -3.95
N GLY A 198 0.58 -1.20 -2.76
CA GLY A 198 1.13 0.11 -2.37
C GLY A 198 0.12 1.19 -1.96
N GLU A 199 -1.18 0.88 -1.99
CA GLU A 199 -2.24 1.79 -1.55
C GLU A 199 -2.08 2.16 -0.07
N SER A 200 -2.21 3.44 0.29
CA SER A 200 -2.27 3.79 1.72
C SER A 200 -3.63 3.42 2.29
N VAL A 201 -3.65 2.53 3.27
CA VAL A 201 -4.87 2.01 3.88
C VAL A 201 -4.85 2.17 5.39
N GLN A 202 -6.02 2.41 5.96
CA GLN A 202 -6.24 2.35 7.40
C GLN A 202 -6.72 0.95 7.77
N VAL A 203 -6.00 0.28 8.68
CA VAL A 203 -6.32 -1.07 9.14
C VAL A 203 -6.48 -1.10 10.64
N ARG A 204 -7.58 -1.69 11.12
CA ARG A 204 -7.81 -1.89 12.55
C ARG A 204 -7.16 -3.19 13.01
N ILE A 205 -6.33 -3.12 14.04
CA ILE A 205 -5.66 -4.30 14.60
C ILE A 205 -6.63 -5.12 15.45
N ILE A 206 -6.66 -6.43 15.22
CA ILE A 206 -7.55 -7.38 15.91
C ILE A 206 -6.82 -8.36 16.83
N GLY A 207 -5.49 -8.43 16.72
CA GLY A 207 -4.62 -9.25 17.56
C GLY A 207 -3.23 -9.38 16.93
N HIS A 208 -2.45 -10.34 17.40
CA HIS A 208 -1.13 -10.69 16.86
C HIS A 208 -0.94 -12.22 16.85
N ASN A 209 0.06 -12.73 16.15
CA ASN A 209 0.46 -14.13 16.19
C ASN A 209 1.72 -14.36 17.05
N ASP A 210 2.16 -15.62 17.16
CA ASP A 210 3.33 -16.00 17.97
C ASP A 210 4.65 -15.40 17.46
N LYS A 211 4.72 -15.02 16.17
CA LYS A 211 5.88 -14.34 15.58
C LYS A 211 5.91 -12.83 15.85
N GLY A 212 4.85 -12.28 16.45
CA GLY A 212 4.69 -10.85 16.67
C GLY A 212 4.19 -10.09 15.44
N GLU A 213 3.65 -10.79 14.45
CA GLU A 213 2.96 -10.16 13.32
C GLU A 213 1.53 -9.80 13.74
N LEU A 214 1.07 -8.62 13.35
CA LEU A 214 -0.26 -8.16 13.68
C LEU A 214 -1.29 -8.77 12.72
N ASN A 215 -2.48 -9.05 13.24
CA ASN A 215 -3.65 -9.35 12.43
C ASN A 215 -4.52 -8.10 12.34
N GLY A 216 -4.97 -7.78 11.13
CA GLY A 216 -5.74 -6.58 10.83
C GLY A 216 -7.12 -6.88 10.23
N SER A 217 -7.99 -5.88 10.23
CA SER A 217 -9.32 -5.91 9.62
C SER A 217 -9.64 -4.57 8.97
N PHE A 218 -10.13 -4.62 7.73
CA PHE A 218 -10.75 -3.49 7.04
C PHE A 218 -12.27 -3.42 7.27
N LEU A 219 -12.83 -4.43 7.93
CA LEU A 219 -14.25 -4.48 8.23
C LEU A 219 -14.57 -3.68 9.50
N PRO A 220 -15.82 -3.15 9.59
CA PRO A 220 -16.34 -2.60 10.83
C PRO A 220 -16.21 -3.58 12.00
N LEU A 221 -16.27 -3.04 13.22
CA LEU A 221 -16.27 -3.85 14.44
C LEU A 221 -17.39 -4.90 14.37
N ALA A 222 -17.16 -6.09 14.92
CA ALA A 222 -18.11 -7.20 14.82
C ALA A 222 -19.52 -6.82 15.33
N HIS A 223 -19.61 -5.99 16.38
CA HIS A 223 -20.87 -5.50 16.92
C HIS A 223 -21.55 -4.44 16.04
N GLU A 224 -20.89 -3.97 14.99
CA GLU A 224 -21.43 -3.09 13.96
C GLU A 224 -21.81 -3.86 12.70
N ARG A 225 -21.25 -5.05 12.46
CA ARG A 225 -21.66 -5.90 11.34
C ARG A 225 -23.12 -6.31 11.52
N LEU A 226 -23.86 -6.27 10.43
CA LEU A 226 -25.22 -6.82 10.39
C LEU A 226 -25.11 -8.33 10.23
N ASP A 227 -25.99 -9.08 10.90
CA ASP A 227 -26.22 -10.47 10.55
C ASP A 227 -26.95 -10.55 9.20
N ASP A 228 -26.99 -11.73 8.57
CA ASP A 228 -27.57 -11.91 7.23
C ASP A 228 -29.02 -11.40 7.17
N ASP A 229 -29.83 -11.75 8.18
CA ASP A 229 -31.22 -11.28 8.29
C ASP A 229 -31.29 -9.73 8.43
N GLY A 230 -30.41 -9.13 9.24
CA GLY A 230 -30.32 -7.68 9.40
C GLY A 230 -29.84 -6.96 8.15
N GLN A 231 -28.94 -7.58 7.38
CA GLN A 231 -28.46 -7.05 6.11
C GLN A 231 -29.58 -7.01 5.07
N VAL A 232 -30.37 -8.09 4.94
CA VAL A 232 -31.55 -8.13 4.05
C VAL A 232 -32.55 -7.02 4.38
N ILE A 233 -32.86 -6.82 5.66
CA ILE A 233 -33.78 -5.76 6.09
C ILE A 233 -33.20 -4.37 5.82
N PHE A 234 -31.91 -4.17 6.07
CA PHE A 234 -31.23 -2.91 5.82
C PHE A 234 -31.22 -2.55 4.32
N ASP A 235 -30.92 -3.50 3.45
CA ASP A 235 -30.88 -3.27 2.01
C ASP A 235 -32.26 -2.92 1.45
N LEU A 236 -33.32 -3.62 1.90
CA LEU A 236 -34.70 -3.26 1.55
C LEU A 236 -35.10 -1.88 2.10
N LEU A 237 -34.68 -1.54 3.32
CA LEU A 237 -34.93 -0.19 3.84
C LEU A 237 -34.29 0.87 2.95
N VAL A 238 -33.06 0.66 2.50
CA VAL A 238 -32.36 1.57 1.58
C VAL A 238 -33.08 1.66 0.23
N GLU A 239 -33.50 0.52 -0.33
CA GLU A 239 -34.22 0.45 -1.61
C GLU A 239 -35.56 1.21 -1.57
N TYR A 240 -36.23 1.23 -0.42
CA TYR A 240 -37.52 1.90 -0.21
C TYR A 240 -37.39 3.22 0.58
N ASP A 241 -36.37 4.03 0.26
CA ASP A 241 -36.16 5.40 0.78
C ASP A 241 -36.12 5.51 2.31
N GLY A 242 -35.67 4.45 2.97
CA GLY A 242 -35.48 4.36 4.41
C GLY A 242 -36.74 4.09 5.22
N GLU A 243 -37.87 3.72 4.63
CA GLU A 243 -39.09 3.36 5.34
C GLU A 243 -39.72 2.07 4.80
N LEU A 244 -40.07 1.14 5.68
CA LEU A 244 -40.85 -0.05 5.32
C LEU A 244 -42.10 -0.16 6.23
N PRO A 245 -43.27 -0.54 5.69
CA PRO A 245 -44.52 -0.69 6.44
C PRO A 245 -44.56 -2.00 7.24
N PHE A 246 -43.47 -2.32 7.92
CA PHE A 246 -43.29 -3.51 8.73
C PHE A 246 -42.83 -3.14 10.13
N TRP A 247 -43.19 -3.93 11.13
CA TRP A 247 -42.75 -3.76 12.51
C TRP A 247 -42.87 -5.08 13.28
N ASP A 248 -42.54 -5.09 14.56
CA ASP A 248 -42.45 -6.31 15.37
C ASP A 248 -43.75 -7.14 15.46
N LYS A 249 -44.90 -6.53 15.12
CA LYS A 249 -46.22 -7.17 15.08
C LYS A 249 -46.75 -7.50 13.68
N SER A 250 -46.02 -7.23 12.60
CA SER A 250 -46.44 -7.60 11.24
C SER A 250 -46.75 -9.10 11.11
N SER A 251 -47.66 -9.47 10.19
CA SER A 251 -48.10 -10.85 10.02
C SER A 251 -46.93 -11.75 9.55
N PRO A 252 -46.84 -13.00 10.04
CA PRO A 252 -45.82 -13.94 9.58
C PRO A 252 -45.80 -14.12 8.05
N GLU A 253 -46.98 -14.12 7.43
CA GLU A 253 -47.16 -14.30 5.98
C GLU A 253 -46.55 -13.14 5.22
N ALA A 254 -46.84 -11.90 5.60
CA ALA A 254 -46.29 -10.71 4.94
C ALA A 254 -44.77 -10.59 5.13
N ILE A 255 -44.26 -10.93 6.31
CA ILE A 255 -42.80 -10.96 6.57
C ILE A 255 -42.13 -11.99 5.67
N LYS A 256 -42.72 -13.18 5.54
CA LYS A 256 -42.17 -14.25 4.72
C LYS A 256 -42.20 -13.88 3.24
N GLU A 257 -43.24 -13.21 2.77
CA GLU A 257 -43.39 -12.78 1.38
C GLU A 257 -42.34 -11.75 0.97
N VAL A 258 -42.07 -10.75 1.82
CA VAL A 258 -41.14 -9.65 1.48
C VAL A 258 -39.69 -9.97 1.82
N PHE A 259 -39.42 -10.53 3.00
CA PHE A 259 -38.05 -10.73 3.49
C PHE A 259 -37.56 -12.17 3.37
N ASN A 260 -38.42 -13.10 2.94
CA ASN A 260 -38.13 -14.54 2.88
C ASN A 260 -37.58 -15.14 4.19
N MET A 261 -38.06 -14.65 5.33
CA MET A 261 -37.63 -15.10 6.66
C MET A 261 -38.81 -15.34 7.61
N SER A 262 -38.55 -16.06 8.70
CA SER A 262 -39.56 -16.29 9.74
C SER A 262 -39.82 -15.01 10.55
N LYS A 263 -41.02 -14.88 11.14
CA LYS A 263 -41.32 -13.78 12.09
C LYS A 263 -40.34 -13.74 13.27
N GLY A 264 -39.82 -14.90 13.71
CA GLY A 264 -38.81 -14.98 14.76
C GLY A 264 -37.46 -14.40 14.33
N SER A 265 -37.01 -14.72 13.11
CA SER A 265 -35.81 -14.13 12.49
C SER A 265 -35.96 -12.62 12.32
N PHE A 266 -37.07 -12.18 11.71
CA PHE A 266 -37.36 -10.76 11.52
C PHE A 266 -37.33 -9.97 12.82
N LYS A 267 -38.01 -10.45 13.88
CA LYS A 267 -38.01 -9.79 15.19
C LYS A 267 -36.62 -9.70 15.82
N ARG A 268 -35.79 -10.73 15.65
CA ARG A 268 -34.40 -10.71 16.12
C ARG A 268 -33.61 -9.66 15.35
N ALA A 269 -33.66 -9.69 14.02
CA ALA A 269 -32.93 -8.78 13.14
C ALA A 269 -33.28 -7.30 13.38
N ILE A 270 -34.57 -6.92 13.37
CA ILE A 270 -34.97 -5.54 13.68
C ILE A 270 -34.59 -5.15 15.12
N GLY A 271 -34.62 -6.08 16.07
CA GLY A 271 -34.19 -5.85 17.45
C GLY A 271 -32.70 -5.55 17.55
N HIS A 272 -31.87 -6.25 16.78
CA HIS A 272 -30.43 -5.98 16.66
C HIS A 272 -30.17 -4.62 16.00
N LEU A 273 -30.83 -4.34 14.87
CA LEU A 273 -30.75 -3.05 14.17
C LEU A 273 -31.15 -1.87 15.07
N TYR A 274 -32.22 -2.05 15.86
CA TYR A 274 -32.70 -1.05 16.82
C TYR A 274 -31.68 -0.80 17.95
N LYS A 275 -31.11 -1.87 18.54
CA LYS A 275 -30.06 -1.76 19.57
C LYS A 275 -28.80 -1.06 19.05
N GLN A 276 -28.44 -1.27 17.79
CA GLN A 276 -27.33 -0.60 17.12
C GLN A 276 -27.65 0.86 16.73
N LYS A 277 -28.89 1.32 16.97
CA LYS A 277 -29.44 2.63 16.58
C LYS A 277 -29.42 2.85 15.07
N ILE A 278 -29.62 1.80 14.27
CA ILE A 278 -29.64 1.88 12.81
C ILE A 278 -31.05 2.22 12.33
N ILE A 279 -32.06 1.61 12.95
CA ILE A 279 -33.47 1.84 12.66
C ILE A 279 -34.22 2.35 13.88
N ASN A 280 -35.35 3.02 13.64
CA ASN A 280 -36.42 3.21 14.61
C ASN A 280 -37.55 2.20 14.32
N ILE A 281 -38.23 1.77 15.39
CA ILE A 281 -39.41 0.91 15.29
C ILE A 281 -40.59 1.72 15.82
N GLU A 282 -41.57 1.97 14.96
CA GLU A 282 -42.82 2.66 15.27
C GLU A 282 -44.02 1.74 14.98
N THR A 283 -45.19 2.12 15.45
CA THR A 283 -46.40 1.36 15.16
C THR A 283 -46.68 1.37 13.66
N GLY A 284 -46.57 0.19 13.04
CA GLY A 284 -46.86 -0.02 11.62
C GLY A 284 -45.67 0.19 10.68
N LYS A 285 -44.51 0.63 11.17
CA LYS A 285 -43.35 0.88 10.31
C LYS A 285 -42.00 0.80 11.01
N ILE A 286 -40.96 0.57 10.22
CA ILE A 286 -39.55 0.73 10.57
C ILE A 286 -38.93 1.79 9.67
N THR A 287 -38.07 2.64 10.24
CA THR A 287 -37.42 3.73 9.51
C THR A 287 -35.92 3.75 9.75
N LEU A 288 -35.12 4.11 8.74
CA LEU A 288 -33.68 4.35 8.91
C LEU A 288 -33.45 5.61 9.75
N THR A 289 -32.54 5.50 10.70
CA THR A 289 -32.03 6.67 11.44
C THR A 289 -30.92 7.36 10.66
N LYS A 290 -30.48 8.53 11.13
CA LYS A 290 -29.27 9.22 10.61
C LYS A 290 -28.03 8.31 10.61
N LYS A 291 -27.87 7.46 11.65
CA LYS A 291 -26.76 6.49 11.74
C LYS A 291 -26.92 5.33 10.76
N GLY A 292 -28.15 4.98 10.40
CA GLY A 292 -28.43 4.00 9.36
C GLY A 292 -27.99 4.51 7.99
N TRP A 293 -28.37 5.74 7.64
CA TRP A 293 -27.95 6.39 6.40
C TRP A 293 -26.43 6.52 6.28
N SER A 294 -25.73 6.91 7.35
CA SER A 294 -24.27 7.07 7.31
C SER A 294 -23.49 5.77 7.00
N ARG A 295 -24.14 4.60 7.08
CA ARG A 295 -23.53 3.31 6.70
C ARG A 295 -23.49 3.10 5.18
N MET A 296 -24.29 3.84 4.42
CA MET A 296 -24.24 3.82 2.95
C MET A 296 -23.03 4.62 2.44
N ASP A 297 -22.78 5.78 3.03
CA ASP A 297 -21.67 6.66 2.64
C ASP A 297 -20.29 6.02 2.89
N SER A 298 -20.22 4.97 3.71
CA SER A 298 -18.98 4.21 3.96
C SER A 298 -18.78 3.03 2.98
N LYS A 299 -19.66 2.87 1.98
CA LYS A 299 -19.59 1.81 0.96
C LYS A 299 -19.17 2.32 -0.43
N GLU A 300 -19.09 3.63 -0.65
CA GLU A 300 -18.50 4.26 -1.86
C GLU A 300 -17.03 4.63 -1.63
#